data_AF-A0A7W7I4F4-F1
#
_entry.id   AF-A0A7W7I4F4-F1
#
_cell.length_a   1.000
_cell.length_b   1.000
_cell.length_c   1.000
_cell.angle_alpha   90.00
_cell.angle_beta   90.00
_cell.angle_gamma   90.00
#
_symmetry.space_group_name_H-M   'P 1'
#
loop_
_entity.id
_entity.type
_entity.pdbx_description
1 polymer ?
#
loop_
_entity_poly.entity_id
_entity_poly.type
_entity_poly.pdbx_seq_one_letter_code
_entity_poly.pdbx_strand_id
1 'polypeptide(L)'
;MNRLSTLPSAREQARRTLLLIGAPAAASLIVDVHGALFDGDLSTAALAALLRDEERDFAQDVPAAYRICPALLPDLAAARGLFTLSTWPVIGRIAAPATDELAAVVRIAEFIAMRETAGRAAAALLRRLAERVPGGPEAYAVQNPAALADAARTALAGVAVTPPPEETIRRWEELPERQQLFGVRGLPHQRGRR
;
A
#
# COMPACT_ATOMS: atom_id res chain seq x y z
N MET A 1 -13.00 -5.36 33.27
CA MET A 1 -11.97 -6.30 32.77
C MET A 1 -12.10 -6.33 31.24
N ASN A 2 -11.33 -5.50 30.53
CA ASN A 2 -11.36 -5.43 29.08
C ASN A 2 -10.87 -6.75 28.49
N ARG A 3 -11.70 -7.41 27.67
CA ARG A 3 -11.25 -8.52 26.83
C ARG A 3 -10.16 -7.96 25.92
N LEU A 4 -8.91 -8.32 26.16
CA LEU A 4 -7.85 -8.13 25.18
C LEU A 4 -8.30 -8.89 23.93
N SER A 5 -8.66 -8.16 22.88
CA SER A 5 -8.93 -8.77 21.59
C SER A 5 -7.67 -9.54 21.19
N THR A 6 -7.79 -10.85 20.99
CA THR A 6 -6.68 -11.72 20.57
C THR A 6 -6.30 -11.50 19.11
N LEU A 7 -7.10 -10.72 18.37
CA LEU A 7 -6.84 -10.38 16.98
C LEU A 7 -5.92 -9.15 16.90
N PRO A 8 -4.95 -9.15 15.97
CA PRO A 8 -4.11 -7.98 15.72
C PRO A 8 -4.97 -6.77 15.36
N SER A 9 -4.53 -5.58 15.76
CA SER A 9 -5.24 -4.33 15.42
C SER A 9 -5.32 -4.14 13.90
N ALA A 10 -6.31 -3.37 13.43
CA ALA A 10 -6.42 -3.01 12.00
C ALA A 10 -5.13 -2.36 11.48
N ARG A 11 -4.44 -1.58 12.31
CA ARG A 11 -3.12 -0.99 12.03
C ARG A 11 -2.06 -2.05 11.75
N GLU A 12 -1.96 -3.07 12.60
CA GLU A 12 -0.96 -4.14 12.43
C GLU A 12 -1.31 -5.03 11.23
N GLN A 13 -2.59 -5.37 11.04
CA GLN A 13 -3.08 -6.11 9.88
C GLN A 13 -2.75 -5.38 8.56
N ALA A 14 -3.01 -4.07 8.50
CA ALA A 14 -2.69 -3.22 7.37
C ALA A 14 -1.18 -3.12 7.13
N ARG A 15 -0.38 -2.89 8.19
CA ARG A 15 1.08 -2.82 8.09
C ARG A 15 1.68 -4.10 7.54
N ARG A 16 1.31 -5.25 8.12
CA ARG A 16 1.82 -6.55 7.67
C ARG A 16 1.54 -6.79 6.19
N THR A 17 0.35 -6.41 5.74
CA THR A 17 -0.06 -6.53 4.34
C THR A 17 0.71 -5.58 3.43
N LEU A 18 0.85 -4.31 3.81
CA LEU A 18 1.62 -3.32 3.05
C LEU A 18 3.10 -3.71 2.94
N LEU A 19 3.69 -4.29 3.97
CA LEU A 19 5.07 -4.81 3.93
C LEU A 19 5.22 -5.99 2.95
N LEU A 20 4.21 -6.86 2.87
CA LEU A 20 4.17 -7.92 1.86
C LEU A 20 4.05 -7.33 0.45
N ILE A 21 3.07 -6.45 0.23
CA ILE A 21 2.83 -5.78 -1.07
C ILE A 21 4.06 -4.98 -1.52
N GLY A 22 4.73 -4.29 -0.60
CA GLY A 22 5.96 -3.54 -0.87
C GLY A 22 5.79 -2.27 -1.72
N ALA A 23 4.56 -1.84 -1.99
CA ALA A 23 4.22 -0.66 -2.77
C ALA A 23 2.90 -0.03 -2.26
N PRO A 24 2.62 1.24 -2.60
CA PRO A 24 1.30 1.83 -2.38
C PRO A 24 0.18 0.95 -2.92
N ALA A 25 -0.90 0.79 -2.15
CA ALA A 25 -1.97 -0.12 -2.54
C ALA A 25 -3.36 0.39 -2.21
N ALA A 26 -4.31 0.01 -3.06
CA ALA A 26 -5.73 0.28 -2.85
C ALA A 26 -6.28 -0.52 -1.65
N ALA A 27 -7.26 0.05 -0.95
CA ALA A 27 -7.92 -0.63 0.18
C ALA A 27 -8.41 -2.05 -0.18
N SER A 28 -8.95 -2.22 -1.38
CA SER A 28 -9.45 -3.50 -1.88
C SER A 28 -8.33 -4.53 -2.03
N LEU A 29 -7.18 -4.15 -2.58
CA LEU A 29 -6.04 -5.05 -2.70
C LEU A 29 -5.50 -5.45 -1.33
N ILE A 30 -5.42 -4.50 -0.39
CA ILE A 30 -4.97 -4.78 0.98
C ILE A 30 -5.90 -5.79 1.65
N VAL A 31 -7.22 -5.59 1.57
CA VAL A 31 -8.20 -6.51 2.14
C VAL A 31 -8.14 -7.89 1.47
N ASP A 32 -8.04 -7.93 0.14
CA ASP A 32 -7.95 -9.17 -0.64
C ASP A 32 -6.70 -9.99 -0.28
N VAL A 33 -5.54 -9.33 -0.21
CA VAL A 33 -4.27 -9.95 0.18
C VAL A 33 -4.33 -10.41 1.62
N HIS A 34 -4.86 -9.57 2.52
CA HIS A 34 -4.97 -9.90 3.93
C HIS A 34 -5.84 -11.13 4.13
N GLY A 35 -7.08 -11.12 3.62
CA GLY A 35 -8.01 -12.25 3.79
C GLY A 35 -7.59 -13.52 3.07
N ALA A 36 -6.73 -13.44 2.04
CA ALA A 36 -6.23 -14.62 1.35
C ALA A 36 -5.01 -15.26 2.02
N LEU A 37 -4.17 -14.47 2.70
CA LEU A 37 -2.84 -14.90 3.15
C LEU A 37 -2.63 -14.86 4.66
N PHE A 38 -3.45 -14.11 5.38
CA PHE A 38 -3.37 -13.92 6.82
C PHE A 38 -4.73 -14.17 7.49
N ASP A 39 -4.69 -14.50 8.77
CA ASP A 39 -5.89 -14.60 9.59
C ASP A 39 -6.28 -13.22 10.12
N GLY A 40 -7.51 -12.79 9.85
CA GLY A 40 -8.13 -11.61 10.46
C GLY A 40 -9.26 -11.04 9.62
N ASP A 41 -9.79 -9.90 10.06
CA ASP A 41 -11.08 -9.34 9.67
C ASP A 41 -10.99 -7.93 9.06
N LEU A 42 -9.81 -7.58 8.53
CA LEU A 42 -9.57 -6.30 7.89
C LEU A 42 -10.61 -6.01 6.81
N SER A 43 -11.25 -4.85 6.89
CA SER A 43 -12.22 -4.37 5.90
C SER A 43 -11.82 -3.01 5.35
N THR A 44 -12.38 -2.65 4.19
CA THR A 44 -12.16 -1.32 3.58
C THR A 44 -12.68 -0.20 4.47
N ALA A 45 -13.78 -0.44 5.20
CA ALA A 45 -14.31 0.50 6.18
C ALA A 45 -13.36 0.70 7.37
N ALA A 46 -12.77 -0.40 7.88
CA ALA A 46 -11.77 -0.33 8.95
C ALA A 46 -10.52 0.43 8.52
N LEU A 47 -10.06 0.22 7.28
CA LEU A 47 -8.93 0.97 6.70
C LEU A 47 -9.24 2.48 6.57
N ALA A 48 -10.43 2.83 6.09
CA ALA A 48 -10.84 4.23 5.98
C ALA A 48 -10.98 4.92 7.35
N ALA A 49 -11.48 4.20 8.37
CA ALA A 49 -11.51 4.69 9.75
C ALA A 49 -10.09 4.88 10.30
N LEU A 50 -9.22 3.89 10.08
CA LEU A 50 -7.83 3.93 10.50
C LEU A 50 -7.10 5.18 9.98
N LEU A 51 -7.25 5.56 8.70
CA LEU A 51 -6.61 6.80 8.19
C LEU A 51 -7.05 8.06 8.93
N ARG A 52 -8.34 8.16 9.26
CA ARG A 52 -8.87 9.31 10.03
C ARG A 52 -8.35 9.31 11.45
N ASP A 53 -8.27 8.13 12.07
CA ASP A 53 -7.71 7.97 13.41
C ASP A 53 -6.22 8.30 13.43
N GLU A 54 -5.43 7.85 12.44
CA GLU A 54 -4.00 8.16 12.32
C GLU A 54 -3.75 9.66 12.18
N GLU A 55 -4.57 10.36 11.39
CA GLU A 55 -4.47 11.81 11.23
C GLU A 55 -4.84 12.56 12.52
N ARG A 56 -5.92 12.13 13.19
CA ARG A 56 -6.35 12.69 14.47
C ARG A 56 -5.29 12.48 15.56
N ASP A 57 -4.79 11.26 15.68
CA ASP A 57 -3.78 10.87 16.67
C ASP A 57 -2.48 11.65 16.44
N PHE A 58 -2.07 11.86 15.18
CA PHE A 58 -0.96 12.76 14.84
C PHE A 58 -1.22 14.20 15.30
N ALA A 59 -2.41 14.74 15.06
CA ALA A 59 -2.76 16.10 15.49
C ALA A 59 -2.82 16.27 17.02
N GLN A 60 -2.91 15.16 17.76
CA GLN A 60 -2.88 15.12 19.23
C GLN A 60 -1.50 14.73 19.77
N ASP A 61 -0.46 14.75 18.93
CA ASP A 61 0.92 14.38 19.27
C ASP A 61 1.06 12.98 19.89
N VAL A 62 0.15 12.06 19.53
CA VAL A 62 0.21 10.67 20.00
C VAL A 62 1.38 9.96 19.33
N PRO A 63 2.37 9.44 20.10
CA PRO A 63 3.56 8.83 19.53
C PRO A 63 3.23 7.50 18.85
N ALA A 64 3.88 7.25 17.70
CA ALA A 64 3.77 5.99 16.98
C ALA A 64 5.09 5.67 16.27
N ALA A 65 5.54 4.40 16.35
CA ALA A 65 6.73 3.94 15.64
C ALA A 65 6.53 3.93 14.11
N TYR A 66 5.29 3.77 13.68
CA TYR A 66 4.87 3.83 12.29
C TYR A 66 3.40 4.26 12.23
N ARG A 67 2.96 4.80 11.10
CA ARG A 67 1.56 5.11 10.81
C ARG A 67 1.15 4.56 9.46
N ILE A 68 -0.12 4.20 9.33
CA ILE A 68 -0.74 4.01 8.02
C ILE A 68 -1.13 5.38 7.48
N CYS A 69 -0.67 5.69 6.28
CA CYS A 69 -0.86 7.00 5.64
C CYS A 69 -1.55 6.82 4.29
N PRO A 70 -2.21 7.86 3.76
CA PRO A 70 -2.53 7.87 2.34
C PRO A 70 -1.24 7.83 1.52
N ALA A 71 -1.26 7.12 0.40
CA ALA A 71 -0.26 7.34 -0.63
C ALA A 71 -0.41 8.76 -1.21
N LEU A 72 0.61 9.24 -1.90
CA LEU A 72 0.64 10.60 -2.44
C LEU A 72 0.61 10.55 -3.96
N LEU A 73 0.01 11.56 -4.57
CA LEU A 73 0.13 11.81 -6.00
C LEU A 73 1.45 12.53 -6.28
N PRO A 74 1.89 12.62 -7.55
CA PRO A 74 3.13 13.35 -7.90
C PRO A 74 3.14 14.83 -7.48
N ASP A 75 1.97 15.43 -7.28
CA ASP A 75 1.79 16.80 -6.77
C ASP A 75 1.79 16.91 -5.23
N LEU A 76 2.06 15.78 -4.55
CA LEU A 76 2.05 15.57 -3.10
C LEU A 76 0.67 15.68 -2.43
N ALA A 77 -0.42 15.66 -3.20
CA ALA A 77 -1.76 15.53 -2.64
C ALA A 77 -2.05 14.07 -2.23
N ALA A 78 -2.92 13.88 -1.24
CA ALA A 78 -3.36 12.54 -0.86
C ALA A 78 -4.06 11.81 -2.02
N ALA A 79 -3.58 10.61 -2.36
CA ALA A 79 -4.22 9.72 -3.32
C ALA A 79 -5.41 9.02 -2.65
N ARG A 80 -6.61 9.24 -3.20
CA ARG A 80 -7.85 8.72 -2.61
C ARG A 80 -7.86 7.20 -2.62
N GLY A 81 -8.01 6.59 -1.45
CA GLY A 81 -8.18 5.14 -1.31
C GLY A 81 -6.90 4.32 -1.51
N LEU A 82 -5.73 4.96 -1.68
CA LEU A 82 -4.42 4.32 -1.68
C LEU A 82 -3.73 4.53 -0.34
N PHE A 83 -3.04 3.50 0.14
CA PHE A 83 -2.42 3.46 1.46
C PHE A 83 -0.94 3.15 1.33
N THR A 84 -0.16 3.68 2.27
CA THR A 84 1.29 3.49 2.37
C THR A 84 1.73 3.50 3.84
N LEU A 85 3.02 3.28 4.09
CA LEU A 85 3.63 3.35 5.40
C LEU A 85 4.40 4.66 5.57
N SER A 86 4.25 5.30 6.73
CA SER A 86 5.00 6.51 7.09
C SER A 86 6.52 6.32 7.07
N THR A 87 6.98 5.07 7.27
CA THR A 87 8.40 4.69 7.32
C THR A 87 9.03 4.48 5.94
N TRP A 88 8.25 4.51 4.86
CA TRP A 88 8.79 4.39 3.51
C TRP A 88 9.40 5.72 3.04
N PRO A 89 10.47 5.67 2.22
CA PRO A 89 11.01 6.87 1.61
C PRO A 89 9.96 7.53 0.70
N VAL A 90 10.11 8.83 0.44
CA VAL A 90 9.15 9.61 -0.37
C VAL A 90 8.79 8.93 -1.70
N ILE A 91 9.77 8.35 -2.39
CA ILE A 91 9.57 7.63 -3.66
C ILE A 91 8.60 6.45 -3.49
N GLY A 92 8.70 5.70 -2.39
CA GLY A 92 7.80 4.59 -2.09
C GLY A 92 6.43 5.03 -1.58
N ARG A 93 6.24 6.33 -1.32
CA ARG A 93 4.97 6.89 -0.85
C ARG A 93 4.19 7.58 -1.96
N ILE A 94 4.86 8.00 -3.03
CA ILE A 94 4.23 8.52 -4.25
C ILE A 94 3.71 7.34 -5.06
N ALA A 95 2.42 7.35 -5.39
CA ALA A 95 1.77 6.34 -6.18
C ALA A 95 2.25 6.39 -7.63
N ALA A 96 2.68 5.25 -8.14
CA ALA A 96 3.03 4.98 -9.52
C ALA A 96 2.20 3.77 -10.00
N PRO A 97 0.89 3.93 -10.28
CA PRO A 97 -0.08 2.82 -10.30
C PRO A 97 0.33 1.60 -11.14
N ALA A 98 0.87 1.81 -12.34
CA ALA A 98 1.30 0.71 -13.21
C ALA A 98 2.49 -0.07 -12.63
N THR A 99 3.49 0.63 -12.09
CA THR A 99 4.67 0.04 -11.44
C THR A 99 4.28 -0.61 -10.12
N ASP A 100 3.48 0.07 -9.30
CA ASP A 100 3.03 -0.40 -7.98
C ASP A 100 2.23 -1.69 -8.09
N GLU A 101 1.30 -1.76 -9.04
CA GLU A 101 0.46 -2.94 -9.25
C GLU A 101 1.29 -4.15 -9.68
N LEU A 102 2.18 -3.99 -10.65
CA LEU A 102 3.05 -5.09 -11.10
C LEU A 102 4.03 -5.52 -10.01
N ALA A 103 4.63 -4.58 -9.29
CA ALA A 103 5.51 -4.88 -8.15
C ALA A 103 4.76 -5.63 -7.04
N ALA A 104 3.52 -5.24 -6.75
CA ALA A 104 2.66 -5.94 -5.80
C ALA A 104 2.39 -7.38 -6.27
N VAL A 105 2.05 -7.59 -7.55
CA VAL A 105 1.83 -8.94 -8.09
C VAL A 105 3.06 -9.81 -7.95
N VAL A 106 4.25 -9.32 -8.31
CA VAL A 106 5.51 -10.05 -8.16
C VAL A 106 5.67 -10.55 -6.72
N ARG A 107 5.57 -9.64 -5.74
CA ARG A 107 5.79 -9.99 -4.33
C ARG A 107 4.74 -10.93 -3.77
N ILE A 108 3.46 -10.74 -4.13
CA ILE A 108 2.37 -11.61 -3.69
C ILE A 108 2.54 -13.02 -4.28
N ALA A 109 2.83 -13.11 -5.58
CA ALA A 109 2.99 -14.38 -6.28
C ALA A 109 4.23 -15.16 -5.77
N GLU A 110 5.35 -14.48 -5.54
CA GLU A 110 6.55 -15.07 -4.93
C GLU A 110 6.28 -15.56 -3.51
N PHE A 111 5.60 -14.75 -2.69
CA PHE A 111 5.24 -15.16 -1.34
C PHE A 111 4.34 -16.39 -1.33
N ILE A 112 3.39 -16.51 -2.25
CA ILE A 112 2.54 -17.69 -2.38
C ILE A 112 3.34 -18.89 -2.90
N ALA A 113 4.26 -18.69 -3.85
CA ALA A 113 5.13 -19.75 -4.37
C ALA A 113 6.02 -20.38 -3.28
N MET A 114 6.44 -19.59 -2.29
CA MET A 114 7.26 -20.06 -1.17
C MET A 114 6.46 -20.85 -0.11
N ARG A 115 5.12 -20.91 -0.19
CA ARG A 115 4.29 -21.64 0.78
C ARG A 115 4.10 -23.07 0.33
N GLU A 116 4.25 -24.02 1.27
CA GLU A 116 4.04 -25.45 1.01
C GLU A 116 2.62 -25.77 0.51
N THR A 117 1.62 -25.01 0.96
CA THR A 117 0.24 -25.11 0.47
C THR A 117 -0.38 -23.73 0.28
N ALA A 118 -0.92 -23.50 -0.91
CA ALA A 118 -1.77 -22.35 -1.21
C ALA A 118 -3.24 -22.75 -1.04
N GLY A 119 -3.94 -22.13 -0.07
CA GLY A 119 -5.37 -22.35 0.13
C GLY A 119 -6.21 -21.80 -1.03
N ARG A 120 -7.51 -22.17 -1.07
CA ARG A 120 -8.45 -21.70 -2.11
C ARG A 120 -8.52 -20.18 -2.25
N ALA A 121 -8.40 -19.45 -1.14
CA ALA A 121 -8.41 -17.99 -1.14
C ALA A 121 -7.17 -17.41 -1.85
N ALA A 122 -5.99 -17.98 -1.61
CA ALA A 122 -4.76 -17.60 -2.30
C ALA A 122 -4.81 -17.90 -3.81
N ALA A 123 -5.36 -19.06 -4.20
CA ALA A 123 -5.57 -19.38 -5.62
C ALA A 123 -6.56 -18.40 -6.28
N ALA A 124 -7.66 -18.06 -5.61
CA ALA A 124 -8.62 -17.08 -6.12
C ALA A 124 -8.01 -15.67 -6.24
N LEU A 125 -7.12 -15.29 -5.32
CA LEU A 125 -6.36 -14.04 -5.40
C LEU A 125 -5.44 -14.05 -6.62
N LEU A 126 -4.61 -15.09 -6.78
CA LEU A 126 -3.69 -15.22 -7.93
C LEU A 126 -4.43 -15.14 -9.26
N ARG A 127 -5.59 -15.79 -9.39
CA ARG A 127 -6.42 -15.68 -10.60
C ARG A 127 -6.82 -14.23 -10.90
N ARG A 128 -7.28 -13.48 -9.90
CA ARG A 128 -7.66 -12.06 -10.07
C ARG A 128 -6.46 -11.16 -10.37
N LEU A 129 -5.27 -11.50 -9.88
CA LEU A 129 -4.04 -10.78 -10.19
C LEU A 129 -3.56 -11.07 -11.61
N ALA A 130 -3.67 -12.32 -12.06
CA ALA A 130 -3.32 -12.73 -13.41
C ALA A 130 -4.08 -11.94 -14.49
N GLU A 131 -5.35 -11.62 -14.25
CA GLU A 131 -6.18 -10.81 -15.15
C GLU A 131 -5.64 -9.38 -15.38
N ARG A 132 -4.70 -8.91 -14.56
CA ARG A 132 -4.15 -7.54 -14.60
C ARG A 132 -2.71 -7.47 -15.10
N VAL A 133 -2.10 -8.62 -15.40
CA VAL A 133 -0.72 -8.74 -15.84
C VAL A 133 -0.69 -9.11 -17.32
N PRO A 134 0.07 -8.39 -18.16
CA PRO A 134 0.36 -8.84 -19.52
C PRO A 134 0.99 -10.26 -19.52
N GLY A 135 0.34 -11.22 -20.19
CA GLY A 135 0.75 -12.64 -20.17
C GLY A 135 0.42 -13.39 -18.87
N GLY A 136 -0.28 -12.74 -17.94
CA GLY A 136 -0.68 -13.29 -16.65
C GLY A 136 -1.65 -14.48 -16.74
N PRO A 137 -2.72 -14.44 -17.56
CA PRO A 137 -3.66 -15.56 -17.68
C PRO A 137 -2.99 -16.85 -18.17
N GLU A 138 -2.08 -16.75 -19.15
CA GLU A 138 -1.29 -17.87 -19.67
C GLU A 138 -0.34 -18.41 -18.60
N ALA A 139 0.34 -17.52 -17.87
CA ALA A 139 1.22 -17.89 -16.77
C ALA A 139 0.46 -18.53 -15.59
N TYR A 140 -0.78 -18.12 -15.32
CA TYR A 140 -1.61 -18.72 -14.29
C TYR A 140 -2.27 -20.03 -14.73
N ALA A 141 -2.48 -20.26 -16.03
CA ALA A 141 -3.08 -21.49 -16.55
C ALA A 141 -2.29 -22.76 -16.17
N VAL A 142 -0.98 -22.64 -15.99
CA VAL A 142 -0.11 -23.72 -15.49
C VAL A 142 -0.17 -23.89 -13.97
N GLN A 143 -1.05 -23.13 -13.28
CA GLN A 143 -1.25 -23.13 -11.82
C GLN A 143 0.05 -22.96 -11.02
N ASN A 144 1.02 -22.25 -11.60
CA ASN A 144 2.31 -22.00 -11.00
C ASN A 144 2.41 -20.52 -10.57
N PRO A 145 2.35 -20.20 -9.27
CA PRO A 145 2.51 -18.84 -8.79
C PRO A 145 3.84 -18.19 -9.22
N ALA A 146 4.92 -18.99 -9.33
CA ALA A 146 6.22 -18.47 -9.79
C ALA A 146 6.17 -18.00 -11.26
N ALA A 147 5.42 -18.70 -12.12
CA ALA A 147 5.24 -18.27 -13.50
C ALA A 147 4.51 -16.92 -13.59
N LEU A 148 3.51 -16.67 -12.73
CA LEU A 148 2.85 -15.37 -12.65
C LEU A 148 3.82 -14.27 -12.18
N ALA A 149 4.69 -14.57 -11.20
CA ALA A 149 5.73 -13.64 -10.78
C ALA A 149 6.70 -13.30 -11.92
N ASP A 150 7.11 -14.28 -12.72
CA ASP A 150 7.99 -14.10 -13.88
C ASP A 150 7.33 -13.22 -14.97
N ALA A 151 6.04 -13.47 -15.26
CA ALA A 151 5.26 -12.65 -16.19
C ALA A 151 5.16 -11.19 -15.70
N ALA A 152 4.86 -10.98 -14.42
CA ALA A 152 4.77 -9.65 -13.83
C ALA A 152 6.14 -8.93 -13.80
N ARG A 153 7.26 -9.63 -13.54
CA ARG A 153 8.61 -9.06 -13.64
C ARG A 153 8.96 -8.64 -15.06
N THR A 154 8.58 -9.45 -16.04
CA THR A 154 8.78 -9.14 -17.47
C THR A 154 7.98 -7.89 -17.87
N ALA A 155 6.70 -7.83 -17.46
CA ALA A 155 5.87 -6.66 -17.70
C ALA A 155 6.42 -5.41 -17.00
N LEU A 156 6.86 -5.54 -15.74
CA LEU A 156 7.46 -4.45 -14.96
C LEU A 156 8.72 -3.90 -15.62
N ALA A 157 9.58 -4.76 -16.16
CA ALA A 157 10.78 -4.34 -16.89
C ALA A 157 10.46 -3.56 -18.18
N GLY A 158 9.27 -3.75 -18.75
CA GLY A 158 8.76 -2.99 -19.89
C GLY A 158 8.13 -1.64 -19.53
N VAL A 159 7.88 -1.36 -18.24
CA VAL A 159 7.32 -0.08 -17.81
C VAL A 159 8.43 0.97 -17.73
N ALA A 160 8.24 2.09 -18.42
CA ALA A 160 9.14 3.24 -18.28
C ALA A 160 9.05 3.81 -16.86
N VAL A 161 10.07 3.58 -16.04
CA VAL A 161 10.17 4.15 -14.69
C VAL A 161 10.54 5.62 -14.84
N THR A 162 9.56 6.50 -14.61
CA THR A 162 9.82 7.94 -14.53
C THR A 162 10.05 8.30 -13.08
N PRO A 163 11.28 8.71 -12.67
CA PRO A 163 11.50 9.17 -11.31
C PRO A 163 10.63 10.40 -11.04
N PRO A 164 10.20 10.62 -9.79
CA PRO A 164 9.53 11.86 -9.44
C PRO A 164 10.44 13.04 -9.80
N PRO A 165 9.89 14.15 -10.36
CA PRO A 165 10.69 15.33 -10.67
C PRO A 165 11.49 15.80 -9.45
N GLU A 166 12.71 16.30 -9.66
CA GLU A 166 13.55 16.84 -8.58
C GLU A 166 12.81 17.91 -7.74
N GLU A 167 11.97 18.70 -8.40
CA GLU A 167 11.11 19.70 -7.77
C GLU A 167 10.12 19.08 -6.76
N THR A 168 9.59 17.89 -7.06
CA THR A 168 8.71 17.16 -6.12
C THR A 168 9.47 16.76 -4.86
N ILE A 169 10.73 16.34 -4.99
CA ILE A 169 11.58 15.96 -3.85
C ILE A 169 11.95 17.19 -3.03
N ARG A 170 12.34 18.30 -3.68
CA ARG A 170 12.60 19.56 -2.98
C ARG A 170 11.39 20.04 -2.20
N ARG A 171 10.24 20.09 -2.86
CA ARG A 171 8.98 20.51 -2.23
C ARG A 171 8.64 19.62 -1.04
N TRP A 172 8.86 18.31 -1.14
CA TRP A 172 8.67 17.38 -0.03
C TRP A 172 9.46 17.76 1.22
N GLU A 173 10.74 18.09 1.07
CA GLU A 173 11.63 18.46 2.18
C GLU A 173 11.19 19.73 2.89
N GLU A 174 10.52 20.64 2.17
CA GLU A 174 9.99 21.90 2.71
C GLU A 174 8.61 21.75 3.39
N LEU A 175 7.93 20.62 3.22
CA LEU A 175 6.59 20.41 3.76
C LEU A 175 6.63 20.17 5.28
N PRO A 176 5.67 20.74 6.03
CA PRO A 176 5.40 20.30 7.40
C PRO A 176 5.09 18.80 7.45
N GLU A 177 5.51 18.13 8.51
CA GLU A 177 5.37 16.67 8.67
C GLU A 177 3.92 16.18 8.47
N ARG A 178 2.91 16.93 8.93
CA ARG A 178 1.49 16.59 8.68
C ARG A 178 1.16 16.51 7.18
N GLN A 179 1.68 17.43 6.37
CA GLN A 179 1.46 17.43 4.92
C GLN A 179 2.23 16.29 4.26
N GLN A 180 3.46 16.03 4.71
CA GLN A 180 4.22 14.86 4.27
C GLN A 180 3.47 13.55 4.57
N LEU A 181 2.91 13.40 5.77
CA LEU A 181 2.21 12.18 6.19
C LEU A 181 0.85 12.02 5.51
N PHE A 182 0.03 13.06 5.46
CA PHE A 182 -1.39 12.93 5.12
C PHE A 182 -1.79 13.61 3.80
N GLY A 183 -0.86 14.27 3.09
CA GLY A 183 -1.16 14.96 1.83
C GLY A 183 -2.25 16.03 1.96
N VAL A 184 -2.47 16.53 3.18
CA VAL A 184 -3.45 17.57 3.47
C VAL A 184 -2.97 18.87 2.84
N ARG A 185 -3.85 19.56 2.12
CA ARG A 185 -3.53 20.89 1.61
C ARG A 185 -3.28 21.81 2.80
N GLY A 186 -2.08 22.40 2.87
CA GLY A 186 -1.81 23.44 3.84
C GLY A 186 -2.86 24.53 3.73
N LEU A 187 -3.48 24.91 4.87
CA LEU A 187 -4.13 26.21 4.92
C LEU A 187 -3.04 27.25 4.60
N PRO A 188 -3.30 28.23 3.72
CA PRO A 188 -2.38 29.34 3.56
C PRO A 188 -2.10 29.87 4.96
N HIS A 189 -0.82 29.90 5.32
CA HIS A 189 -0.40 30.36 6.63
C HIS A 189 -1.03 31.75 6.77
N GLN A 190 -1.90 31.96 7.76
CA GLN A 190 -2.24 33.32 8.14
C GLN A 190 -0.93 33.94 8.60
N ARG A 191 -0.23 34.60 7.67
CA ARG A 191 0.89 35.48 7.97
C ARG A 191 0.40 36.40 9.06
N GLY A 192 1.07 36.32 10.20
CA GLY A 192 0.65 36.99 11.42
C GLY A 192 0.30 38.44 11.16
N ARG A 193 -0.90 38.83 11.56
CA ARG A 193 -1.15 40.20 11.98
C ARG A 193 -0.34 40.41 13.25
N ARG A 194 0.82 41.03 13.12
CA ARG A 194 1.38 41.90 14.16
C ARG A 194 1.13 43.33 13.75
#